data_AF-A0A9W4W5A0-F1
#
_entry.id   AF-A0A9W4W5A0-F1
#
_cell.length_a   1.000
_cell.length_b   1.000
_cell.length_c   1.000
_cell.angle_alpha   90.00
_cell.angle_beta   90.00
_cell.angle_gamma   90.00
#
_symmetry.space_group_name_H-M   'P 1'
#
loop_
_entity.id
_entity.type
_entity.pdbx_description
1 polymer ?
#
loop_
_entity_poly.entity_id
_entity_poly.type
_entity_poly.pdbx_seq_one_letter_code
_entity_poly.pdbx_strand_id
1 'polypeptide(L)'
;MADPLSIAASIAGLISLADIVFTRLIKYKKSVKDAEKELGDLAKEVNLLGGALNSLARLARALEAGSFDSNLRMHNIEDCSDSLTAMDKELRKIDLTSIRTKLFRPISSDQVREWLDLLSRHKQNINLALSAISMDAMLKLLAKEDEHVDIVKETRRITIRIDKAMEDKRLLGFYVQHNPQQNYDMSLRLRHGRTGLWLTRLPQFQRWLSNPDSRLWLKGIPGAGKTVLAASIVEAALGKCNESIACAFFFCDYKVSITQNIDTILLAIVYQLGLQKMEAYDLLKHHYEEYHPGNGLPRQPGEEEVKAILHRILKMYDHVYLVIDGLDECGKHTTDVTSALAGISRASTNVSIALLSRDEDEVQYHLHEDFVPIEVAAHKQDIVEYVTTEIEERIRNGKLDLRDPELKAEALSRLVDGANGMWAYFPSVL
;
A
#
# COMPACT_ATOMS: atom_id res chain seq x y z
N MET A 1 42.19 -24.69 0.83
CA MET A 1 42.07 -23.22 0.76
C MET A 1 43.32 -22.65 1.41
N ALA A 2 44.16 -21.94 0.65
CA ALA A 2 45.32 -21.27 1.21
C ALA A 2 44.85 -20.05 2.03
N ASP A 3 45.45 -19.83 3.19
CA ASP A 3 45.16 -18.69 4.07
C ASP A 3 45.49 -17.37 3.33
N PRO A 4 44.57 -16.39 3.23
CA PRO A 4 44.83 -15.07 2.65
C PRO A 4 46.06 -14.37 3.25
N LEU A 5 46.34 -14.59 4.54
CA LEU A 5 47.56 -14.10 5.18
C LEU A 5 48.84 -14.74 4.60
N SER A 6 48.77 -16.01 4.17
CA SER A 6 49.88 -16.70 3.51
C SER A 6 50.19 -16.10 2.15
N ILE A 7 49.20 -15.71 1.35
CA ILE A 7 49.42 -15.14 0.01
C ILE A 7 50.01 -13.73 0.12
N ALA A 8 49.47 -12.89 1.00
CA ALA A 8 49.99 -11.55 1.23
C ALA A 8 51.43 -11.58 1.77
N ALA A 9 51.75 -12.54 2.65
CA ALA A 9 53.11 -12.77 3.13
C ALA A 9 54.05 -13.27 2.01
N SER A 10 53.59 -14.18 1.15
CA SER A 10 54.37 -14.65 -0.01
C SER A 10 54.69 -13.52 -0.99
N ILE A 11 53.72 -12.65 -1.31
CA ILE A 11 53.94 -11.49 -2.19
C ILE A 11 54.92 -10.48 -1.56
N ALA A 12 54.83 -10.25 -0.23
CA ALA A 12 55.77 -9.38 0.48
C ALA A 12 57.21 -9.94 0.46
N GLY A 13 57.35 -11.27 0.61
CA GLY A 13 58.63 -11.96 0.46
C GLY A 13 59.22 -11.79 -0.95
N LEU A 14 58.38 -11.91 -1.98
CA LEU A 14 58.77 -11.69 -3.38
C LEU A 14 59.22 -10.25 -3.67
N ILE A 15 58.50 -9.26 -3.15
CA ILE A 15 58.88 -7.84 -3.29
C ILE A 15 60.29 -7.63 -2.71
N SER A 16 60.54 -8.17 -1.52
CA SER A 16 61.84 -8.08 -0.86
C SER A 16 62.95 -8.75 -1.69
N LEU A 17 62.65 -9.91 -2.31
CA LEU A 17 63.60 -10.63 -3.15
C LEU A 17 63.90 -9.87 -4.46
N ALA A 18 62.90 -9.28 -5.10
CA ALA A 18 63.07 -8.44 -6.29
C ALA A 18 63.97 -7.23 -5.99
N ASP A 19 63.79 -6.57 -4.84
CA ASP A 19 64.63 -5.44 -4.41
C ASP A 19 66.10 -5.86 -4.18
N ILE A 20 66.33 -7.05 -3.62
CA ILE A 20 67.67 -7.61 -3.43
C ILE A 20 68.34 -7.87 -4.78
N VAL A 21 67.64 -8.53 -5.70
CA VAL A 21 68.14 -8.84 -7.05
C VAL A 21 68.45 -7.55 -7.81
N PHE A 22 67.53 -6.58 -7.78
CA PHE A 22 67.73 -5.26 -8.39
C PHE A 22 68.98 -4.56 -7.85
N THR A 23 69.13 -4.50 -6.53
CA THR A 23 70.28 -3.86 -5.88
C THR A 23 71.60 -4.51 -6.30
N ARG A 24 71.64 -5.84 -6.43
CA ARG A 24 72.83 -6.56 -6.88
C ARG A 24 73.12 -6.36 -8.36
N LEU A 25 72.11 -6.34 -9.22
CA LEU A 25 72.26 -6.03 -10.65
C LEU A 25 72.85 -4.63 -10.85
N ILE A 26 72.37 -3.63 -10.10
CA ILE A 26 72.90 -2.26 -10.16
C ILE A 26 74.35 -2.20 -9.68
N LYS A 27 74.70 -2.91 -8.60
CA LYS A 27 76.08 -2.99 -8.11
C LYS A 27 76.99 -3.67 -9.13
N TYR A 28 76.56 -4.79 -9.69
CA TYR A 28 77.28 -5.54 -10.73
C TYR A 28 77.54 -4.68 -11.97
N LYS A 29 76.50 -4.00 -12.48
CA LYS A 29 76.60 -3.08 -13.62
C LYS A 29 77.65 -1.99 -13.41
N LYS A 30 77.76 -1.43 -12.19
CA LYS A 30 78.77 -0.39 -11.87
C LYS A 30 80.20 -0.93 -11.83
N SER A 31 80.38 -2.23 -11.60
CA SER A 31 81.68 -2.86 -11.44
C SER A 31 82.28 -3.42 -12.74
N VAL A 32 81.50 -3.52 -13.82
CA VAL A 32 81.94 -4.03 -15.13
C VAL A 32 82.13 -2.85 -16.11
N LYS A 33 83.36 -2.65 -16.65
CA LYS A 33 83.60 -1.70 -17.75
C LYS A 33 83.02 -2.29 -19.05
N ASP A 34 82.32 -1.46 -19.84
CA ASP A 34 81.45 -1.85 -20.97
C ASP A 34 80.23 -2.70 -20.58
N ALA A 35 79.52 -2.28 -19.53
CA ALA A 35 78.26 -2.91 -19.16
C ALA A 35 77.24 -2.85 -20.31
N GLU A 36 76.87 -4.01 -20.84
CA GLU A 36 75.91 -4.18 -21.92
C GLU A 36 74.56 -3.49 -21.60
N LYS A 37 73.96 -2.88 -22.63
CA LYS A 37 72.60 -2.32 -22.59
C LYS A 37 71.59 -3.30 -21.96
N GLU A 38 71.76 -4.59 -22.23
CA GLU A 38 70.94 -5.70 -21.74
C GLU A 38 70.89 -5.81 -20.20
N LEU A 39 71.99 -5.55 -19.48
CA LEU A 39 71.99 -5.52 -18.00
C LEU A 39 71.17 -4.35 -17.43
N GLY A 40 71.16 -3.23 -18.15
CA GLY A 40 70.32 -2.08 -17.81
C GLY A 40 68.84 -2.39 -18.00
N ASP A 41 68.51 -3.10 -19.07
CA ASP A 41 67.12 -3.49 -19.37
C ASP A 41 66.63 -4.58 -18.41
N LEU A 42 67.49 -5.52 -18.01
CA LEU A 42 67.17 -6.50 -16.97
C LEU A 42 66.86 -5.86 -15.61
N ALA A 43 67.69 -4.90 -15.17
CA ALA A 43 67.44 -4.18 -13.92
C ALA A 43 66.12 -3.39 -13.96
N LYS A 44 65.79 -2.76 -15.10
CA LYS A 44 64.48 -2.13 -15.28
C LYS A 44 63.35 -3.14 -15.18
N GLU A 45 63.50 -4.32 -15.78
CA GLU A 45 62.46 -5.35 -15.78
C GLU A 45 62.19 -5.90 -14.36
N VAL A 46 63.22 -6.13 -13.55
CA VAL A 46 63.08 -6.50 -12.13
C VAL A 46 62.33 -5.41 -11.35
N ASN A 47 62.65 -4.14 -11.59
CA ASN A 47 61.96 -3.03 -10.93
C ASN A 47 60.48 -2.91 -11.35
N LEU A 48 60.18 -3.11 -12.64
CA LEU A 48 58.81 -3.13 -13.15
C LEU A 48 58.00 -4.30 -12.57
N LEU A 49 58.62 -5.48 -12.43
CA LEU A 49 58.02 -6.63 -11.75
C LEU A 49 57.73 -6.32 -10.27
N GLY A 50 58.68 -5.71 -9.55
CA GLY A 50 58.47 -5.24 -8.18
C GLY A 50 57.31 -4.24 -8.06
N GLY A 51 57.13 -3.37 -9.05
CA GLY A 51 55.98 -2.46 -9.13
C GLY A 51 54.64 -3.18 -9.33
N ALA A 52 54.61 -4.23 -10.16
CA ALA A 52 53.43 -5.05 -10.36
C ALA A 52 53.06 -5.83 -9.08
N LEU A 53 54.05 -6.43 -8.40
CA LEU A 53 53.87 -7.12 -7.12
C LEU A 53 53.36 -6.19 -6.02
N ASN A 54 53.88 -4.96 -5.93
CA ASN A 54 53.39 -3.95 -4.98
C ASN A 54 51.93 -3.56 -5.25
N SER A 55 51.56 -3.44 -6.53
CA SER A 55 50.17 -3.14 -6.90
C SER A 55 49.23 -4.29 -6.54
N LEU A 56 49.70 -5.54 -6.71
CA LEU A 56 48.95 -6.73 -6.35
C LEU A 56 48.76 -6.84 -4.83
N ALA A 57 49.81 -6.56 -4.05
CA ALA A 57 49.73 -6.55 -2.59
C ALA A 57 48.74 -5.50 -2.06
N ARG A 58 48.69 -4.31 -2.68
CA ARG A 58 47.73 -3.25 -2.30
C ARG A 58 46.28 -3.65 -2.58
N LEU A 59 46.01 -4.20 -3.76
CA LEU A 59 44.67 -4.67 -4.12
C LEU A 59 44.23 -5.85 -3.25
N ALA A 60 45.14 -6.80 -2.95
CA ALA A 60 44.84 -7.91 -2.04
C ALA A 60 44.43 -7.47 -0.64
N ARG A 61 45.05 -6.41 -0.11
CA ARG A 61 44.67 -5.82 1.19
C ARG A 61 43.37 -5.01 1.12
N ALA A 62 43.12 -4.31 0.03
CA ALA A 62 41.90 -3.49 -0.11
C ALA A 62 40.61 -4.31 -0.22
N LEU A 63 40.72 -5.59 -0.61
CA LEU A 63 39.59 -6.49 -0.86
C LEU A 63 39.32 -7.48 0.29
N GLU A 64 39.69 -7.14 1.52
CA GLU A 64 39.62 -8.01 2.71
C GLU A 64 38.38 -8.94 2.76
N ALA A 65 38.66 -10.24 2.93
CA ALA A 65 37.77 -11.34 3.33
C ALA A 65 36.71 -11.89 2.33
N GLY A 66 36.56 -11.35 1.12
CA GLY A 66 35.51 -11.79 0.18
C GLY A 66 36.00 -12.17 -1.21
N SER A 67 36.42 -13.43 -1.38
CA SER A 67 36.81 -14.07 -2.66
C SER A 67 38.06 -13.47 -3.35
N PHE A 68 39.24 -13.63 -2.74
CA PHE A 68 40.45 -13.70 -3.55
C PHE A 68 40.37 -15.02 -4.31
N ASP A 69 39.82 -14.98 -5.53
CA ASP A 69 39.65 -16.17 -6.33
C ASP A 69 41.04 -16.76 -6.58
N SER A 70 41.21 -18.02 -6.18
CA SER A 70 42.45 -18.82 -6.20
C SER A 70 43.09 -18.99 -7.59
N ASN A 71 42.53 -18.32 -8.59
CA ASN A 71 42.93 -18.28 -9.99
C ASN A 71 44.17 -17.43 -10.27
N LEU A 72 44.67 -16.67 -9.29
CA LEU A 72 46.09 -16.31 -9.28
C LEU A 72 46.85 -17.60 -8.92
N ARG A 73 46.93 -18.52 -9.89
CA ARG A 73 47.44 -19.86 -9.67
C ARG A 73 48.79 -19.73 -8.98
N MET A 74 48.87 -20.21 -7.74
CA MET A 74 50.03 -20.07 -6.84
C MET A 74 51.36 -20.38 -7.55
N HIS A 75 51.34 -21.29 -8.53
CA HIS A 75 52.47 -21.57 -9.42
C HIS A 75 53.11 -20.33 -10.06
N ASN A 76 52.38 -19.27 -10.43
CA ASN A 76 52.97 -18.09 -11.07
C ASN A 76 53.78 -17.25 -10.06
N ILE A 77 53.34 -17.23 -8.80
CA ILE A 77 54.05 -16.57 -7.69
C ILE A 77 55.27 -17.42 -7.29
N GLU A 78 55.09 -18.74 -7.22
CA GLU A 78 56.16 -19.69 -6.91
C GLU A 78 57.24 -19.73 -8.00
N ASP A 79 56.85 -19.84 -9.28
CA ASP A 79 57.75 -19.82 -10.43
C ASP A 79 58.51 -18.48 -10.50
N CYS A 80 57.84 -17.36 -10.18
CA CYS A 80 58.48 -16.05 -10.08
C CYS A 80 59.48 -16.00 -8.91
N SER A 81 59.15 -16.63 -7.78
CA SER A 81 60.02 -16.76 -6.61
C SER A 81 61.27 -17.57 -6.92
N ASP A 82 61.10 -18.73 -7.55
CA ASP A 82 62.18 -19.63 -7.92
C ASP A 82 63.13 -18.97 -8.91
N SER A 83 62.56 -18.24 -9.87
CA SER A 83 63.32 -17.49 -10.87
C SER A 83 64.16 -16.37 -10.24
N LEU A 84 63.57 -15.55 -9.38
CA LEU A 84 64.28 -14.49 -8.66
C LEU A 84 65.33 -15.07 -7.68
N THR A 85 65.05 -16.22 -7.06
CA THR A 85 65.98 -16.91 -6.16
C THR A 85 67.18 -17.49 -6.91
N ALA A 86 66.94 -18.06 -8.10
CA ALA A 86 68.00 -18.53 -8.98
C ALA A 86 68.90 -17.38 -9.44
N MET A 87 68.30 -16.25 -9.84
CA MET A 87 69.04 -15.02 -10.16
C MET A 87 69.85 -14.52 -8.98
N ASP A 88 69.23 -14.46 -7.79
CA ASP A 88 69.89 -14.04 -6.55
C ASP A 88 71.13 -14.89 -6.27
N LYS A 89 71.01 -16.21 -6.41
CA LYS A 89 72.08 -17.19 -6.19
C LYS A 89 73.23 -17.01 -7.16
N GLU A 90 72.97 -16.82 -8.46
CA GLU A 90 74.02 -16.56 -9.44
C GLU A 90 74.71 -15.21 -9.19
N LEU A 91 73.95 -14.18 -8.80
CA LEU A 91 74.51 -12.86 -8.45
C LEU A 91 75.35 -12.88 -7.15
N ARG A 92 75.11 -13.82 -6.21
CA ARG A 92 75.93 -13.98 -4.98
C ARG A 92 77.32 -14.54 -5.26
N LYS A 93 77.45 -15.38 -6.28
CA LYS A 93 78.75 -15.98 -6.65
C LYS A 93 79.74 -14.91 -7.16
N ILE A 94 79.25 -13.71 -7.41
CA ILE A 94 80.02 -12.56 -7.85
C ILE A 94 80.56 -11.83 -6.62
N ASP A 95 81.76 -12.20 -6.21
CA ASP A 95 82.49 -11.48 -5.16
C ASP A 95 83.01 -10.14 -5.70
N LEU A 96 82.35 -9.05 -5.27
CA LEU A 96 82.65 -7.67 -5.68
C LEU A 96 84.06 -7.22 -5.28
N THR A 97 84.71 -7.89 -4.33
CA THR A 97 86.11 -7.59 -3.95
C THR A 97 87.12 -8.16 -4.95
N SER A 98 86.74 -9.23 -5.66
CA SER A 98 87.57 -9.97 -6.62
C SER A 98 87.44 -9.50 -8.08
N ILE A 99 86.55 -8.55 -8.38
CA ILE A 99 86.41 -7.99 -9.74
C ILE A 99 87.68 -7.23 -10.18
N ARG A 100 88.49 -6.75 -9.22
CA ARG A 100 89.79 -6.11 -9.50
C ARG A 100 90.92 -7.08 -9.82
N THR A 101 90.80 -8.37 -9.53
CA THR A 101 91.89 -9.37 -9.65
C THR A 101 91.79 -10.28 -10.89
N LYS A 102 90.94 -9.96 -11.88
CA LYS A 102 90.82 -10.65 -13.19
C LYS A 102 90.47 -12.17 -13.15
N LEU A 103 90.18 -12.75 -11.99
CA LEU A 103 89.72 -14.14 -11.84
C LEU A 103 88.19 -14.19 -11.70
N PHE A 104 87.46 -13.71 -12.71
CA PHE A 104 86.00 -13.71 -12.73
C PHE A 104 85.44 -14.22 -14.06
N ARG A 105 84.36 -15.00 -14.01
CA ARG A 105 83.58 -15.40 -15.18
C ARG A 105 82.36 -14.46 -15.30
N PRO A 106 82.32 -13.56 -16.30
CA PRO A 106 81.18 -12.67 -16.50
C PRO A 106 79.91 -13.45 -16.85
N ILE A 107 78.76 -12.92 -16.39
CA ILE A 107 77.43 -13.38 -16.83
C ILE A 107 77.37 -13.20 -18.36
N SER A 108 77.00 -14.25 -19.09
CA SER A 108 76.88 -14.19 -20.54
C SER A 108 75.63 -13.41 -20.98
N SER A 109 75.73 -12.68 -22.09
CA SER A 109 74.59 -11.99 -22.74
C SER A 109 73.38 -12.91 -22.94
N ASP A 110 73.59 -14.18 -23.32
CA ASP A 110 72.49 -15.15 -23.49
C ASP A 110 71.72 -15.42 -22.18
N GLN A 111 72.43 -15.47 -21.04
CA GLN A 111 71.81 -15.66 -19.72
C GLN A 111 71.06 -14.40 -19.26
N VAL A 112 71.56 -13.21 -19.59
CA VAL A 112 70.87 -11.93 -19.32
C VAL A 112 69.57 -11.87 -20.13
N ARG A 113 69.60 -12.30 -21.40
CA ARG A 113 68.44 -12.35 -22.28
C ARG A 113 67.38 -13.36 -21.81
N GLU A 114 67.81 -14.52 -21.35
CA GLU A 114 66.93 -15.55 -20.78
C GLU A 114 66.20 -15.04 -19.53
N TRP A 115 66.92 -14.41 -18.60
CA TRP A 115 66.31 -13.80 -17.41
C TRP A 115 65.35 -12.67 -17.77
N LEU A 116 65.69 -11.86 -18.78
CA LEU A 116 64.83 -10.77 -19.21
C LEU A 116 63.50 -11.28 -19.78
N ASP A 117 63.53 -12.28 -20.67
CA ASP A 117 62.31 -12.89 -21.23
C ASP A 117 61.45 -13.50 -20.12
N LEU A 118 62.08 -14.24 -19.21
CA LEU A 118 61.40 -14.92 -18.13
C LEU A 118 60.74 -13.94 -17.13
N LEU A 119 61.43 -12.87 -16.72
CA LEU A 119 60.84 -11.84 -15.86
C LEU A 119 59.72 -11.08 -16.57
N SER A 120 59.83 -10.90 -17.89
CA SER A 120 58.77 -10.25 -18.67
C SER A 120 57.48 -11.07 -18.69
N ARG A 121 57.58 -12.39 -18.84
CA ARG A 121 56.44 -13.30 -18.73
C ARG A 121 55.80 -13.25 -17.34
N HIS A 122 56.59 -13.29 -16.27
CA HIS A 122 56.09 -13.18 -14.89
C HIS A 122 55.33 -11.86 -14.67
N LYS A 123 55.90 -10.74 -15.13
CA LYS A 123 55.27 -9.41 -15.06
C LYS A 123 53.94 -9.38 -15.80
N GLN A 124 53.87 -9.93 -17.02
CA GLN A 124 52.63 -9.98 -17.80
C GLN A 124 51.53 -10.78 -17.08
N ASN A 125 51.89 -11.95 -16.53
CA ASN A 125 50.94 -12.78 -15.78
C ASN A 125 50.38 -12.07 -14.54
N ILE A 126 51.23 -11.37 -13.79
CA ILE A 126 50.80 -10.58 -12.62
C ILE A 126 49.87 -9.44 -13.03
N ASN A 127 50.17 -8.73 -14.12
CA ASN A 127 49.33 -7.64 -14.62
C ASN A 127 47.96 -8.10 -15.14
N LEU A 128 47.88 -9.30 -15.74
CA LEU A 128 46.61 -9.90 -16.12
C LEU A 128 45.75 -10.22 -14.89
N ALA A 129 46.35 -10.80 -13.86
CA ALA A 129 45.66 -11.13 -12.62
C ALA A 129 45.15 -9.86 -11.90
N LEU A 130 45.97 -8.80 -11.87
CA LEU A 130 45.59 -7.47 -11.37
C LEU A 130 44.34 -6.90 -12.06
N SER A 131 44.28 -7.03 -13.39
CA SER A 131 43.18 -6.50 -14.19
C SER A 131 41.87 -7.25 -13.93
N ALA A 132 41.93 -8.59 -13.83
CA ALA A 132 40.76 -9.43 -13.55
C ALA A 132 40.16 -9.15 -12.16
N ILE A 133 41.01 -9.02 -11.14
CA ILE A 133 40.57 -8.73 -9.76
C ILE A 133 39.89 -7.35 -9.68
N SER A 134 40.44 -6.36 -10.38
CA SER A 134 39.88 -5.01 -10.41
C SER A 134 38.49 -4.98 -11.07
N MET A 135 38.27 -5.77 -12.12
CA MET A 135 36.95 -5.88 -12.77
C MET A 135 35.91 -6.58 -11.87
N ASP A 136 36.28 -7.66 -11.18
CA ASP A 136 35.38 -8.35 -10.25
C ASP A 136 34.90 -7.43 -9.11
N ALA A 137 35.81 -6.64 -8.54
CA ALA A 137 35.48 -5.66 -7.51
C ALA A 137 34.50 -4.60 -8.03
N MET A 138 34.69 -4.12 -9.27
CA MET A 138 33.80 -3.14 -9.90
C MET A 138 32.39 -3.71 -10.13
N LEU A 139 32.29 -4.95 -10.62
CA LEU A 139 31.00 -5.61 -10.83
C LEU A 139 30.21 -5.79 -9.53
N LYS A 140 30.88 -6.13 -8.42
CA LYS A 140 30.24 -6.25 -7.10
C LYS A 140 29.70 -4.92 -6.56
N LEU A 141 30.36 -3.80 -6.86
CA LEU A 141 29.89 -2.47 -6.46
C LEU A 141 28.64 -2.07 -7.25
N LEU A 142 28.63 -2.33 -8.56
CA LEU A 142 27.47 -2.04 -9.41
C LEU A 142 26.22 -2.84 -8.97
N ALA A 143 26.39 -4.11 -8.58
CA ALA A 143 25.26 -4.93 -8.12
C ALA A 143 24.61 -4.43 -6.82
N LYS A 144 25.37 -3.78 -5.92
CA LYS A 144 24.82 -3.20 -4.68
C LYS A 144 23.99 -1.94 -4.94
N GLU A 145 24.28 -1.21 -6.00
CA GLU A 145 23.57 0.01 -6.37
C GLU A 145 22.12 -0.31 -6.81
N ASP A 146 21.90 -1.44 -7.48
CA ASP A 146 20.57 -1.91 -7.88
C ASP A 146 19.65 -2.20 -6.68
N GLU A 147 20.18 -2.79 -5.59
CA GLU A 147 19.41 -3.10 -4.38
C GLU A 147 18.91 -1.83 -3.67
N HIS A 148 19.71 -0.75 -3.67
CA HIS A 148 19.31 0.54 -3.10
C HIS A 148 18.18 1.21 -3.89
N VAL A 149 18.16 1.08 -5.21
CA VAL A 149 17.12 1.67 -6.07
C VAL A 149 15.75 1.07 -5.76
N ASP A 150 15.67 -0.24 -5.50
CA ASP A 150 14.41 -0.90 -5.22
C ASP A 150 13.86 -0.56 -3.83
N ILE A 151 14.73 -0.39 -2.82
CA ILE A 151 14.33 0.11 -1.49
C ILE A 151 13.71 1.51 -1.58
N VAL A 152 14.30 2.40 -2.39
CA VAL A 152 13.79 3.77 -2.57
C VAL A 152 12.42 3.77 -3.25
N LYS A 153 12.22 2.93 -4.28
CA LYS A 153 10.91 2.78 -4.94
C LYS A 153 9.83 2.30 -3.98
N GLU A 154 10.14 1.30 -3.15
CA GLU A 154 9.16 0.77 -2.20
C GLU A 154 8.85 1.78 -1.09
N THR A 155 9.87 2.47 -0.57
CA THR A 155 9.69 3.57 0.39
C THR A 155 8.73 4.62 -0.15
N ARG A 156 8.92 5.05 -1.41
CA ARG A 156 8.04 6.04 -2.06
C ARG A 156 6.60 5.54 -2.18
N ARG A 157 6.38 4.26 -2.50
CA ARG A 157 5.04 3.66 -2.55
C ARG A 157 4.36 3.66 -1.18
N ILE A 158 5.10 3.32 -0.13
CA ILE A 158 4.60 3.35 1.25
C ILE A 158 4.21 4.78 1.64
N THR A 159 5.04 5.78 1.35
CA THR A 159 4.73 7.19 1.62
C THR A 159 3.44 7.62 0.92
N ILE A 160 3.28 7.32 -0.37
CA ILE A 160 2.05 7.64 -1.14
C ILE A 160 0.80 7.00 -0.49
N ARG A 161 0.91 5.74 -0.03
CA ARG A 161 -0.20 5.06 0.65
C ARG A 161 -0.54 5.71 2.00
N ILE A 162 0.48 6.10 2.76
CA ILE A 162 0.31 6.78 4.05
C ILE A 162 -0.36 8.14 3.83
N ASP A 163 0.10 8.92 2.86
CA ASP A 163 -0.47 10.23 2.53
C ASP A 163 -1.94 10.10 2.13
N LYS A 164 -2.26 9.13 1.26
CA LYS A 164 -3.64 8.83 0.87
C LYS A 164 -4.49 8.43 2.08
N ALA A 165 -4.02 7.52 2.93
CA ALA A 165 -4.78 7.10 4.12
C ALA A 165 -5.01 8.24 5.11
N MET A 166 -4.03 9.14 5.27
CA MET A 166 -4.18 10.34 6.10
C MET A 166 -5.19 11.31 5.51
N GLU A 167 -5.17 11.49 4.19
CA GLU A 167 -6.12 12.33 3.46
C GLU A 167 -7.55 11.79 3.58
N ASP A 168 -7.76 10.50 3.30
CA ASP A 168 -9.05 9.83 3.41
C ASP A 168 -9.63 9.99 4.83
N LYS A 169 -8.78 9.88 5.86
CA LYS A 169 -9.17 10.08 7.27
C LYS A 169 -9.57 11.53 7.57
N ARG A 170 -8.89 12.52 7.00
CA ARG A 170 -9.23 13.94 7.17
C ARG A 170 -10.56 14.28 6.52
N LEU A 171 -10.78 13.80 5.30
CA LEU A 171 -12.05 13.97 4.60
C LEU A 171 -13.19 13.30 5.36
N LEU A 172 -13.00 12.05 5.81
CA LEU A 172 -13.99 11.35 6.61
C LEU A 172 -14.38 12.15 7.86
N GLY A 173 -13.39 12.66 8.61
CA GLY A 173 -13.65 13.43 9.83
C GLY A 173 -14.32 14.79 9.59
N PHE A 174 -14.17 15.36 8.40
CA PHE A 174 -14.83 16.62 8.03
C PHE A 174 -16.29 16.42 7.63
N TYR A 175 -16.57 15.44 6.76
CA TYR A 175 -17.91 15.25 6.22
C TYR A 175 -18.81 14.34 7.07
N VAL A 176 -18.25 13.36 7.78
CA VAL A 176 -19.03 12.32 8.46
C VAL A 176 -18.89 12.49 9.97
N GLN A 177 -19.77 13.30 10.55
CA GLN A 177 -19.85 13.48 12.01
C GLN A 177 -20.59 12.32 12.69
N HIS A 178 -21.48 11.65 11.97
CA HIS A 178 -22.16 10.43 12.38
C HIS A 178 -22.21 9.47 11.19
N ASN A 179 -21.78 8.22 11.39
CA ASN A 179 -21.70 7.23 10.32
C ASN A 179 -23.02 6.43 10.22
N PRO A 180 -23.83 6.61 9.15
CA PRO A 180 -25.12 5.94 9.01
C PRO A 180 -24.99 4.43 8.73
N GLN A 181 -23.79 3.92 8.43
CA GLN A 181 -23.54 2.51 8.15
C GLN A 181 -23.95 1.60 9.32
N GLN A 182 -23.74 2.05 10.56
CA GLN A 182 -24.08 1.24 11.74
C GLN A 182 -25.59 1.01 11.84
N ASN A 183 -26.39 2.05 11.58
CA ASN A 183 -27.85 1.98 11.57
C ASN A 183 -28.34 1.08 10.43
N TYR A 184 -27.75 1.20 9.24
CA TYR A 184 -28.04 0.33 8.12
C TYR A 184 -27.75 -1.14 8.43
N ASP A 185 -26.54 -1.46 8.90
CA ASP A 185 -26.13 -2.83 9.23
C ASP A 185 -27.00 -3.45 10.33
N MET A 186 -27.34 -2.67 11.35
CA MET A 186 -28.24 -3.11 12.42
C MET A 186 -29.65 -3.41 11.89
N SER A 187 -30.16 -2.54 11.04
CA SER A 187 -31.50 -2.68 10.44
C SER A 187 -31.58 -3.89 9.50
N LEU A 188 -30.52 -4.16 8.74
CA LEU A 188 -30.42 -5.39 7.94
C LEU A 188 -30.41 -6.66 8.81
N ARG A 189 -29.71 -6.65 9.96
CA ARG A 189 -29.69 -7.79 10.87
C ARG A 189 -31.04 -8.06 11.52
N LEU A 190 -31.82 -7.01 11.79
CA LEU A 190 -33.17 -7.13 12.34
C LEU A 190 -34.20 -7.60 11.32
N ARG A 191 -33.88 -7.53 10.02
CA ARG A 191 -34.77 -7.97 8.95
C ARG A 191 -34.91 -9.50 8.96
N HIS A 192 -36.13 -9.97 9.07
CA HIS A 192 -36.44 -11.37 8.81
C HIS A 192 -36.51 -11.59 7.29
N GLY A 193 -35.77 -12.58 6.76
CA GLY A 193 -35.48 -12.71 5.32
C GLY A 193 -36.68 -12.80 4.37
N ARG A 194 -37.89 -13.10 4.90
CA ARG A 194 -39.14 -13.18 4.13
C ARG A 194 -40.12 -12.02 4.37
N THR A 195 -39.81 -11.11 5.28
CA THR A 195 -40.64 -9.93 5.60
C THR A 195 -40.27 -8.73 4.73
N GLY A 196 -41.23 -7.83 4.50
CA GLY A 196 -41.01 -6.61 3.72
C GLY A 196 -40.99 -6.82 2.20
N LEU A 197 -41.18 -8.06 1.71
CA LEU A 197 -41.22 -8.37 0.28
C LEU A 197 -42.38 -7.69 -0.45
N TRP A 198 -43.46 -7.36 0.27
CA TRP A 198 -44.60 -6.64 -0.29
C TRP A 198 -44.19 -5.31 -0.94
N LEU A 199 -43.22 -4.60 -0.36
CA LEU A 199 -42.74 -3.32 -0.88
C LEU A 199 -42.17 -3.48 -2.29
N THR A 200 -41.39 -4.53 -2.53
CA THR A 200 -40.77 -4.82 -3.84
C THR A 200 -41.79 -5.12 -4.94
N ARG A 201 -43.03 -5.48 -4.56
CA ARG A 201 -44.13 -5.78 -5.48
C ARG A 201 -45.00 -4.57 -5.78
N LEU A 202 -44.83 -3.47 -5.05
CA LEU A 202 -45.63 -2.27 -5.26
C LEU A 202 -45.20 -1.53 -6.53
N PRO A 203 -46.13 -1.18 -7.45
CA PRO A 203 -45.80 -0.42 -8.64
C PRO A 203 -45.13 0.93 -8.34
N GLN A 204 -45.52 1.57 -7.24
CA GLN A 204 -44.93 2.84 -6.78
C GLN A 204 -43.43 2.67 -6.48
N PHE A 205 -43.08 1.59 -5.76
CA PHE A 205 -41.69 1.29 -5.43
C PHE A 205 -40.88 0.87 -6.65
N GLN A 206 -41.44 0.03 -7.52
CA GLN A 206 -40.78 -0.37 -8.76
C GLN A 206 -40.51 0.82 -9.68
N ARG A 207 -41.46 1.76 -9.75
CA ARG A 207 -41.28 3.03 -10.48
C ARG A 207 -40.16 3.85 -9.88
N TRP A 208 -40.11 3.98 -8.55
CA TRP A 208 -39.04 4.70 -7.88
C TRP A 208 -37.66 4.10 -8.15
N LEU A 209 -37.56 2.78 -8.12
CA LEU A 209 -36.31 2.04 -8.36
C LEU A 209 -35.89 2.02 -9.85
N SER A 210 -36.78 2.33 -10.78
CA SER A 210 -36.49 2.24 -12.22
C SER A 210 -36.33 3.60 -12.88
N ASN A 211 -36.98 4.63 -12.35
CA ASN A 211 -37.07 5.94 -12.98
C ASN A 211 -36.42 7.01 -12.09
N PRO A 212 -35.51 7.83 -12.65
CA PRO A 212 -35.07 9.09 -12.03
C PRO A 212 -36.24 10.06 -11.80
N ASP A 213 -35.98 11.11 -11.01
CA ASP A 213 -36.98 12.13 -10.64
C ASP A 213 -38.22 11.52 -9.96
N SER A 214 -37.98 10.64 -8.99
CA SER A 214 -39.07 9.93 -8.31
C SER A 214 -39.00 10.10 -6.80
N ARG A 215 -40.16 10.34 -6.19
CA ARG A 215 -40.29 10.77 -4.79
C ARG A 215 -41.23 9.82 -4.07
N LEU A 216 -40.71 9.09 -3.08
CA LEU A 216 -41.49 8.20 -2.23
C LEU A 216 -41.51 8.72 -0.80
N TRP A 217 -42.68 8.66 -0.18
CA TRP A 217 -42.82 8.89 1.24
C TRP A 217 -43.45 7.66 1.89
N LEU A 218 -42.68 6.93 2.69
CA LEU A 218 -43.16 5.79 3.45
C LEU A 218 -43.57 6.27 4.84
N LYS A 219 -44.88 6.22 5.11
CA LYS A 219 -45.44 6.71 6.37
C LYS A 219 -46.11 5.59 7.15
N GLY A 220 -45.96 5.60 8.47
CA GLY A 220 -46.56 4.57 9.30
C GLY A 220 -46.39 4.82 10.78
N ILE A 221 -47.13 4.06 11.59
CA ILE A 221 -47.12 4.18 13.05
C ILE A 221 -45.75 3.80 13.65
N PRO A 222 -45.45 4.22 14.90
CA PRO A 222 -44.29 3.74 15.62
C PRO A 222 -44.26 2.21 15.67
N GLY A 223 -43.10 1.62 15.44
CA GLY A 223 -42.96 0.16 15.41
C GLY A 223 -43.50 -0.53 14.15
N ALA A 224 -43.98 0.18 13.13
CA ALA A 224 -44.46 -0.42 11.87
C ALA A 224 -43.36 -1.02 10.98
N GLY A 225 -42.07 -0.92 11.37
CA GLY A 225 -40.95 -1.54 10.65
C GLY A 225 -40.32 -0.64 9.57
N LYS A 226 -40.60 0.67 9.60
CA LYS A 226 -40.07 1.67 8.64
C LYS A 226 -38.55 1.60 8.49
N THR A 227 -37.80 1.63 9.60
CA THR A 227 -36.33 1.55 9.60
C THR A 227 -35.78 0.26 8.97
N VAL A 228 -36.44 -0.88 9.21
CA VAL A 228 -36.09 -2.17 8.56
C VAL A 228 -36.39 -2.13 7.05
N LEU A 229 -37.48 -1.49 6.66
CA LEU A 229 -37.80 -1.25 5.25
C LEU A 229 -36.83 -0.26 4.61
N ALA A 230 -36.38 0.78 5.30
CA ALA A 230 -35.37 1.72 4.82
C ALA A 230 -34.09 0.97 4.42
N ALA A 231 -33.61 0.05 5.25
CA ALA A 231 -32.47 -0.79 4.91
C ALA A 231 -32.72 -1.69 3.69
N SER A 232 -33.95 -2.19 3.51
CA SER A 232 -34.32 -2.96 2.32
C SER A 232 -34.34 -2.09 1.05
N ILE A 233 -34.78 -0.83 1.17
CA ILE A 233 -34.76 0.15 0.07
C ILE A 233 -33.32 0.49 -0.30
N VAL A 234 -32.46 0.74 0.69
CA VAL A 234 -31.02 0.99 0.49
C VAL A 234 -30.35 -0.20 -0.19
N GLU A 235 -30.60 -1.44 0.27
CA GLU A 235 -30.07 -2.66 -0.35
C GLU A 235 -30.47 -2.77 -1.84
N ALA A 236 -31.74 -2.49 -2.14
CA ALA A 236 -32.24 -2.52 -3.52
C ALA A 236 -31.60 -1.41 -4.39
N ALA A 237 -31.42 -0.21 -3.86
CA ALA A 237 -30.79 0.92 -4.55
C ALA A 237 -29.29 0.66 -4.80
N LEU A 238 -28.56 0.16 -3.80
CA LEU A 238 -27.16 -0.24 -3.92
C LEU A 238 -26.98 -1.33 -4.99
N GLY A 239 -27.93 -2.25 -5.12
CA GLY A 239 -27.94 -3.26 -6.20
C GLY A 239 -28.08 -2.69 -7.62
N LYS A 240 -28.42 -1.40 -7.77
CA LYS A 240 -28.47 -0.69 -9.07
C LYS A 240 -27.24 0.16 -9.33
N CYS A 241 -26.40 0.41 -8.32
CA CYS A 241 -25.28 1.33 -8.42
C CYS A 241 -24.19 0.85 -9.37
N ASN A 242 -23.56 1.81 -10.04
CA ASN A 242 -22.43 1.64 -10.95
C ASN A 242 -21.75 3.03 -11.14
N GLU A 243 -20.86 3.20 -12.12
CA GLU A 243 -20.15 4.47 -12.35
C GLU A 243 -21.07 5.67 -12.67
N SER A 244 -22.26 5.42 -13.22
CA SER A 244 -23.27 6.43 -13.57
C SER A 244 -24.38 6.57 -12.54
N ILE A 245 -24.56 5.57 -11.66
CA ILE A 245 -25.68 5.49 -10.71
C ILE A 245 -25.15 5.40 -9.29
N ALA A 246 -25.44 6.40 -8.46
CA ALA A 246 -24.99 6.45 -7.07
C ALA A 246 -26.14 6.30 -6.06
N CYS A 247 -25.79 5.93 -4.83
CA CYS A 247 -26.75 5.83 -3.72
C CYS A 247 -26.14 6.41 -2.45
N ALA A 248 -26.92 7.19 -1.70
CA ALA A 248 -26.57 7.65 -0.37
C ALA A 248 -27.76 7.52 0.57
N PHE A 249 -27.49 7.29 1.85
CA PHE A 249 -28.52 7.11 2.85
C PHE A 249 -28.17 7.71 4.19
N PHE A 250 -29.19 7.98 5.00
CA PHE A 250 -29.03 8.48 6.36
C PHE A 250 -30.18 8.03 7.26
N PHE A 251 -29.90 7.88 8.55
CA PHE A 251 -30.87 7.49 9.57
C PHE A 251 -30.84 8.55 10.66
N CYS A 252 -31.95 9.27 10.83
CA CYS A 252 -32.15 10.18 11.93
C CYS A 252 -32.50 9.36 13.19
N ASP A 253 -31.92 9.72 14.33
CA ASP A 253 -32.15 9.08 15.63
C ASP A 253 -32.42 10.14 16.69
N TYR A 254 -33.60 10.09 17.31
CA TYR A 254 -33.99 11.06 18.33
C TYR A 254 -33.06 11.07 19.56
N LYS A 255 -32.33 9.96 19.79
CA LYS A 255 -31.36 9.82 20.89
C LYS A 255 -30.01 10.45 20.56
N VAL A 256 -29.74 10.73 19.28
CA VAL A 256 -28.46 11.25 18.81
C VAL A 256 -28.67 12.60 18.15
N SER A 257 -28.55 13.68 18.93
CA SER A 257 -28.89 15.05 18.51
C SER A 257 -28.21 15.51 17.22
N ILE A 258 -26.97 15.06 16.95
CA ILE A 258 -26.24 15.43 15.73
C ILE A 258 -26.92 14.91 14.45
N THR A 259 -27.69 13.83 14.55
CA THR A 259 -28.41 13.24 13.40
C THR A 259 -29.67 14.02 13.03
N GLN A 260 -30.08 14.98 13.86
CA GLN A 260 -31.25 15.84 13.64
C GLN A 260 -30.89 17.12 12.87
N ASN A 261 -29.59 17.36 12.63
CA ASN A 261 -29.09 18.54 11.94
C ASN A 261 -29.00 18.29 10.43
N ILE A 262 -29.61 19.18 9.63
CA ILE A 262 -29.56 19.11 8.16
C ILE A 262 -28.13 19.14 7.61
N ASP A 263 -27.22 19.94 8.18
CA ASP A 263 -25.83 20.01 7.71
C ASP A 263 -25.13 18.66 7.87
N THR A 264 -25.37 17.97 8.98
CA THR A 264 -24.81 16.63 9.23
C THR A 264 -25.36 15.60 8.24
N ILE A 265 -26.66 15.65 7.95
CA ILE A 265 -27.30 14.76 6.97
C ILE A 265 -26.71 15.01 5.57
N LEU A 266 -26.64 16.27 5.14
CA LEU A 266 -26.17 16.62 3.80
C LEU A 266 -24.68 16.37 3.61
N LEU A 267 -23.83 16.67 4.60
CA LEU A 267 -22.39 16.37 4.53
C LEU A 267 -22.13 14.86 4.44
N ALA A 268 -22.88 14.05 5.19
CA ALA A 268 -22.79 12.59 5.11
C ALA A 268 -23.23 12.07 3.73
N ILE A 269 -24.27 12.64 3.12
CA ILE A 269 -24.70 12.33 1.75
C ILE A 269 -23.63 12.72 0.74
N VAL A 270 -23.11 13.95 0.83
CA VAL A 270 -22.02 14.47 -0.02
C VAL A 270 -20.82 13.54 -0.02
N TYR A 271 -20.39 13.09 1.16
CA TYR A 271 -19.27 12.16 1.29
C TYR A 271 -19.55 10.81 0.65
N GLN A 272 -20.71 10.20 0.95
CA GLN A 272 -21.09 8.91 0.38
C GLN A 272 -21.10 8.95 -1.15
N LEU A 273 -21.67 10.01 -1.74
CA LEU A 273 -21.69 10.19 -3.19
C LEU A 273 -20.29 10.46 -3.75
N GLY A 274 -19.44 11.23 -3.06
CA GLY A 274 -18.08 11.50 -3.53
C GLY A 274 -17.16 10.28 -3.52
N LEU A 275 -17.43 9.28 -2.68
CA LEU A 275 -16.68 8.01 -2.69
C LEU A 275 -16.99 7.12 -3.90
N GLN A 276 -18.10 7.35 -4.61
CA GLN A 276 -18.58 6.46 -5.68
C GLN A 276 -18.06 6.82 -7.07
N LYS A 277 -17.35 7.96 -7.20
CA LYS A 277 -16.81 8.44 -8.49
C LYS A 277 -15.57 9.30 -8.29
N MET A 278 -14.56 9.10 -9.14
CA MET A 278 -13.25 9.75 -8.98
C MET A 278 -13.35 11.28 -9.06
N GLU A 279 -14.09 11.80 -10.04
CA GLU A 279 -14.28 13.24 -10.22
C GLU A 279 -15.04 13.87 -9.04
N ALA A 280 -15.96 13.12 -8.43
CA ALA A 280 -16.67 13.55 -7.23
C ALA A 280 -15.76 13.53 -6.00
N TYR A 281 -14.86 12.54 -5.88
CA TYR A 281 -13.85 12.48 -4.83
C TYR A 281 -12.87 13.65 -4.90
N ASP A 282 -12.38 13.97 -6.09
CA ASP A 282 -11.51 15.13 -6.29
C ASP A 282 -12.24 16.42 -5.88
N LEU A 283 -13.53 16.54 -6.18
CA LEU A 283 -14.34 17.67 -5.73
C LEU A 283 -14.43 17.74 -4.19
N LEU A 284 -14.57 16.61 -3.48
CA LEU A 284 -14.55 16.59 -2.02
C LEU A 284 -13.22 17.10 -1.45
N LYS A 285 -12.10 16.74 -2.10
CA LYS A 285 -10.75 17.17 -1.69
C LYS A 285 -10.60 18.69 -1.82
N HIS A 286 -10.91 19.23 -2.98
CA HIS A 286 -10.82 20.68 -3.22
C HIS A 286 -11.72 21.45 -2.25
N HIS A 287 -12.95 20.97 -2.05
CA HIS A 287 -13.86 21.55 -1.07
C HIS A 287 -13.29 21.46 0.35
N TYR A 288 -12.68 20.35 0.77
CA TYR A 288 -12.04 20.28 2.09
C TYR A 288 -10.91 21.31 2.27
N GLU A 289 -10.06 21.47 1.26
CA GLU A 289 -8.93 22.42 1.27
C GLU A 289 -9.39 23.88 1.39
N GLU A 290 -10.54 24.25 0.80
CA GLU A 290 -11.15 25.57 0.94
C GLU A 290 -11.53 25.91 2.40
N TYR A 291 -11.90 24.90 3.19
CA TYR A 291 -12.34 25.05 4.58
C TYR A 291 -11.24 24.72 5.59
N HIS A 292 -10.12 24.16 5.14
CA HIS A 292 -8.93 23.84 5.93
C HIS A 292 -7.67 24.48 5.29
N PRO A 293 -7.63 25.81 5.14
CA PRO A 293 -6.51 26.47 4.49
C PRO A 293 -5.23 26.34 5.32
N GLY A 294 -4.09 26.08 4.67
CA GLY A 294 -2.81 25.89 5.37
C GLY A 294 -2.35 27.08 6.21
N ASN A 295 -2.82 28.29 5.91
CA ASN A 295 -2.46 29.54 6.60
C ASN A 295 -3.66 30.22 7.30
N GLY A 296 -4.76 29.50 7.54
CA GLY A 296 -5.95 30.05 8.18
C GLY A 296 -6.56 29.11 9.22
N LEU A 297 -7.57 29.61 9.95
CA LEU A 297 -8.32 28.76 10.87
C LEU A 297 -9.31 27.90 10.09
N PRO A 298 -9.42 26.60 10.39
CA PRO A 298 -10.48 25.77 9.83
C PRO A 298 -11.86 26.33 10.17
N ARG A 299 -12.78 26.27 9.20
CA ARG A 299 -14.19 26.64 9.39
C ARG A 299 -15.10 25.53 8.87
N GLN A 300 -16.36 25.56 9.29
CA GLN A 300 -17.39 24.67 8.74
C GLN A 300 -18.18 25.41 7.63
N PRO A 301 -18.63 24.68 6.60
CA PRO A 301 -19.54 25.22 5.60
C PRO A 301 -20.91 25.50 6.22
N GLY A 302 -21.53 26.60 5.81
CA GLY A 302 -22.94 26.84 6.09
C GLY A 302 -23.84 26.01 5.18
N GLU A 303 -25.13 25.91 5.53
CA GLU A 303 -26.12 25.07 4.84
C GLU A 303 -26.16 25.28 3.31
N GLU A 304 -26.16 26.53 2.84
CA GLU A 304 -26.19 26.85 1.41
C GLU A 304 -24.89 26.45 0.68
N GLU A 305 -23.74 26.51 1.36
CA GLU A 305 -22.45 26.03 0.83
C GLU A 305 -22.49 24.49 0.70
N VAL A 306 -23.07 23.78 1.69
CA VAL A 306 -23.26 22.32 1.65
C VAL A 306 -24.25 21.90 0.55
N LYS A 307 -25.36 22.62 0.39
CA LYS A 307 -26.29 22.41 -0.73
C LYS A 307 -25.60 22.61 -2.07
N ALA A 308 -24.77 23.65 -2.20
CA ALA A 308 -24.07 23.93 -3.46
C ALA A 308 -23.12 22.79 -3.87
N ILE A 309 -22.33 22.26 -2.94
CA ILE A 309 -21.44 21.13 -3.24
C ILE A 309 -22.24 19.85 -3.55
N LEU A 310 -23.34 19.60 -2.84
CA LEU A 310 -24.24 18.48 -3.13
C LEU A 310 -24.80 18.56 -4.55
N HIS A 311 -25.35 19.71 -4.97
CA HIS A 311 -25.88 19.87 -6.33
C HIS A 311 -24.81 19.66 -7.41
N ARG A 312 -23.56 20.05 -7.16
CA ARG A 312 -22.44 19.80 -8.09
C ARG A 312 -22.17 18.30 -8.22
N ILE A 313 -22.15 17.56 -7.11
CA ILE A 313 -21.96 16.10 -7.13
C ILE A 313 -23.14 15.39 -7.78
N LEU A 314 -24.38 15.78 -7.47
CA LEU A 314 -25.57 15.18 -8.06
C LEU A 314 -25.53 15.23 -9.60
N LYS A 315 -25.05 16.33 -10.19
CA LYS A 315 -24.92 16.50 -11.65
C LYS A 315 -23.85 15.61 -12.31
N MET A 316 -23.00 14.94 -11.53
CA MET A 316 -21.98 14.03 -12.06
C MET A 316 -22.53 12.62 -12.33
N TYR A 317 -23.77 12.34 -11.92
CA TYR A 317 -24.42 11.05 -12.05
C TYR A 317 -25.64 11.15 -12.95
N ASP A 318 -25.91 10.09 -13.70
CA ASP A 318 -27.14 9.98 -14.51
C ASP A 318 -28.36 9.74 -13.61
N HIS A 319 -28.15 9.09 -12.46
CA HIS A 319 -29.19 8.81 -11.46
C HIS A 319 -28.60 8.71 -10.06
N VAL A 320 -29.25 9.32 -9.07
CA VAL A 320 -28.88 9.21 -7.66
C VAL A 320 -30.06 8.76 -6.81
N TYR A 321 -29.87 7.71 -6.01
CA TYR A 321 -30.81 7.31 -4.96
C TYR A 321 -30.45 7.97 -3.64
N LEU A 322 -31.44 8.60 -3.00
CA LEU A 322 -31.32 9.14 -1.64
C LEU A 322 -32.35 8.45 -0.75
N VAL A 323 -31.93 7.87 0.37
CA VAL A 323 -32.83 7.21 1.33
C VAL A 323 -32.62 7.79 2.72
N ILE A 324 -33.64 8.44 3.28
CA ILE A 324 -33.55 9.06 4.61
C ILE A 324 -34.67 8.52 5.49
N ASP A 325 -34.30 7.86 6.60
CA ASP A 325 -35.22 7.30 7.59
C ASP A 325 -35.31 8.18 8.84
N GLY A 326 -36.51 8.26 9.41
CA GLY A 326 -36.74 8.88 10.72
C GLY A 326 -36.89 10.40 10.70
N LEU A 327 -37.54 10.99 9.68
CA LEU A 327 -37.71 12.46 9.67
C LEU A 327 -38.42 13.01 10.91
N ASP A 328 -39.38 12.26 11.47
CA ASP A 328 -40.06 12.60 12.74
C ASP A 328 -39.12 12.58 13.96
N GLU A 329 -37.96 11.95 13.85
CA GLU A 329 -36.96 11.87 14.91
C GLU A 329 -36.05 13.10 14.99
N CYS A 330 -36.19 14.06 14.06
CA CYS A 330 -35.48 15.34 14.07
C CYS A 330 -36.03 16.36 15.09
N GLY A 331 -37.13 16.04 15.78
CA GLY A 331 -37.73 16.89 16.80
C GLY A 331 -38.06 18.29 16.27
N LYS A 332 -37.51 19.34 16.89
CA LYS A 332 -37.76 20.73 16.45
C LYS A 332 -37.20 21.06 15.06
N HIS A 333 -36.35 20.21 14.50
CA HIS A 333 -35.73 20.39 13.18
C HIS A 333 -36.46 19.64 12.06
N THR A 334 -37.52 18.89 12.37
CA THR A 334 -38.28 18.08 11.40
C THR A 334 -38.76 18.91 10.20
N THR A 335 -39.34 20.08 10.45
CA THR A 335 -39.80 21.00 9.40
C THR A 335 -38.64 21.42 8.48
N ASP A 336 -37.52 21.91 9.05
CA ASP A 336 -36.37 22.40 8.27
C ASP A 336 -35.72 21.28 7.45
N VAL A 337 -35.50 20.11 8.06
CA VAL A 337 -34.90 18.94 7.41
C VAL A 337 -35.79 18.45 6.26
N THR A 338 -37.10 18.33 6.50
CA THR A 338 -38.05 17.86 5.48
C THR A 338 -38.12 18.85 4.31
N SER A 339 -38.20 20.15 4.62
CA SER A 339 -38.21 21.22 3.62
C SER A 339 -36.94 21.20 2.75
N ALA A 340 -35.76 21.08 3.37
CA ALA A 340 -34.48 21.04 2.66
C ALA A 340 -34.35 19.82 1.74
N LEU A 341 -34.69 18.62 2.23
CA LEU A 341 -34.66 17.38 1.44
C LEU A 341 -35.65 17.41 0.27
N ALA A 342 -36.86 17.90 0.50
CA ALA A 342 -37.85 18.09 -0.56
C ALA A 342 -37.36 19.13 -1.59
N GLY A 343 -36.74 20.23 -1.13
CA GLY A 343 -36.13 21.24 -2.00
C GLY A 343 -35.03 20.67 -2.91
N ILE A 344 -34.12 19.86 -2.36
CA ILE A 344 -33.06 19.17 -3.13
C ILE A 344 -33.66 18.28 -4.21
N SER A 345 -34.72 17.54 -3.86
CA SER A 345 -35.41 16.67 -4.81
C SER A 345 -36.13 17.45 -5.90
N ARG A 346 -36.75 18.60 -5.60
CA ARG A 346 -37.41 19.47 -6.59
C ARG A 346 -36.41 20.16 -7.52
N ALA A 347 -35.21 20.46 -7.03
CA ALA A 347 -34.15 21.10 -7.80
C ALA A 347 -33.39 20.15 -8.73
N SER A 348 -33.61 18.84 -8.62
CA SER A 348 -32.82 17.80 -9.30
C SER A 348 -33.70 16.82 -10.06
N THR A 349 -33.50 16.70 -11.38
CA THR A 349 -34.28 15.80 -12.26
C THR A 349 -33.67 14.40 -12.39
N ASN A 350 -32.55 14.13 -11.72
CA ASN A 350 -31.87 12.84 -11.72
C ASN A 350 -31.87 12.18 -10.34
N VAL A 351 -32.63 12.71 -9.38
CA VAL A 351 -32.66 12.20 -8.00
C VAL A 351 -33.95 11.41 -7.76
N SER A 352 -33.79 10.20 -7.24
CA SER A 352 -34.87 9.40 -6.67
C SER A 352 -34.72 9.38 -5.16
N ILE A 353 -35.67 10.00 -4.45
CA ILE A 353 -35.61 10.14 -3.00
C ILE A 353 -36.71 9.32 -2.31
N ALA A 354 -36.35 8.56 -1.29
CA ALA A 354 -37.26 7.86 -0.41
C ALA A 354 -37.11 8.42 1.00
N LEU A 355 -38.18 8.99 1.52
CA LEU A 355 -38.27 9.55 2.86
C LEU A 355 -39.16 8.66 3.72
N LEU A 356 -38.72 8.33 4.93
CA LEU A 356 -39.51 7.52 5.86
C LEU A 356 -39.75 8.28 7.16
N SER A 357 -41.00 8.28 7.62
CA SER A 357 -41.39 8.97 8.85
C SER A 357 -42.72 8.49 9.41
N ARG A 358 -43.13 9.05 10.54
CA ARG A 358 -44.56 9.07 10.95
C ARG A 358 -45.38 9.99 10.04
N ASP A 359 -46.69 9.78 10.08
CA ASP A 359 -47.68 10.65 9.43
C ASP A 359 -47.98 11.84 10.35
N GLU A 360 -47.05 12.79 10.40
CA GLU A 360 -47.16 14.02 11.20
C GLU A 360 -47.41 15.23 10.30
N ASP A 361 -48.19 16.20 10.80
CA ASP A 361 -48.66 17.36 10.02
C ASP A 361 -47.49 18.14 9.38
N GLU A 362 -46.39 18.33 10.11
CA GLU A 362 -45.20 19.04 9.62
C GLU A 362 -44.56 18.34 8.42
N VAL A 363 -44.48 17.01 8.44
CA VAL A 363 -43.92 16.23 7.34
C VAL A 363 -44.91 16.22 6.17
N GLN A 364 -46.19 16.01 6.44
CA GLN A 364 -47.23 16.00 5.43
C GLN A 364 -47.29 17.33 4.67
N TYR A 365 -47.19 18.46 5.39
CA TYR A 365 -47.18 19.80 4.80
C TYR A 365 -46.15 19.95 3.67
N HIS A 366 -44.95 19.39 3.83
CA HIS A 366 -43.88 19.50 2.84
C HIS A 366 -43.90 18.44 1.73
N LEU A 367 -44.46 17.26 2.00
CA LEU A 367 -44.34 16.10 1.11
C LEU A 367 -45.62 15.78 0.31
N HIS A 368 -46.80 16.20 0.77
CA HIS A 368 -48.09 15.74 0.22
C HIS A 368 -48.32 16.03 -1.27
N GLU A 369 -47.72 17.09 -1.83
CA GLU A 369 -47.93 17.48 -3.24
C GLU A 369 -47.11 16.60 -4.20
N ASP A 370 -45.84 16.35 -3.86
CA ASP A 370 -44.86 15.81 -4.83
C ASP A 370 -44.40 14.39 -4.53
N PHE A 371 -44.64 13.88 -3.32
CA PHE A 371 -44.21 12.55 -2.90
C PHE A 371 -45.36 11.55 -2.99
N VAL A 372 -45.10 10.39 -3.58
CA VAL A 372 -46.05 9.29 -3.61
C VAL A 372 -46.06 8.60 -2.24
N PRO A 373 -47.19 8.63 -1.51
CA PRO A 373 -47.26 8.04 -0.19
C PRO A 373 -47.40 6.51 -0.28
N ILE A 374 -46.71 5.81 0.61
CA ILE A 374 -46.86 4.37 0.85
C ILE A 374 -47.10 4.18 2.34
N GLU A 375 -48.23 3.60 2.70
CA GLU A 375 -48.53 3.26 4.09
C GLU A 375 -47.76 2.01 4.51
N VAL A 376 -46.96 2.16 5.56
CA VAL A 376 -46.24 1.07 6.21
C VAL A 376 -47.07 0.59 7.38
N ALA A 377 -47.61 -0.61 7.24
CA ALA A 377 -48.25 -1.35 8.31
C ALA A 377 -47.69 -2.77 8.36
N ALA A 378 -47.63 -3.38 9.54
CA ALA A 378 -47.28 -4.79 9.62
C ALA A 378 -48.40 -5.62 8.97
N HIS A 379 -48.11 -6.17 7.80
CA HIS A 379 -49.06 -7.03 7.09
C HIS A 379 -49.24 -8.34 7.86
N LYS A 380 -50.49 -8.79 7.99
CA LYS A 380 -50.83 -10.02 8.73
C LYS A 380 -50.00 -11.23 8.27
N GLN A 381 -49.72 -11.33 6.97
CA GLN A 381 -48.90 -12.41 6.41
C GLN A 381 -47.43 -12.35 6.88
N ASP A 382 -46.83 -11.17 6.89
CA ASP A 382 -45.45 -10.98 7.34
C ASP A 382 -45.33 -11.25 8.86
N ILE A 383 -46.32 -10.80 9.64
CA ILE A 383 -46.40 -11.10 11.08
C ILE A 383 -46.47 -12.61 11.32
N VAL A 384 -47.35 -13.32 10.61
CA VAL A 384 -47.49 -14.78 10.73
C VAL A 384 -46.18 -15.48 10.40
N GLU A 385 -45.50 -15.10 9.31
CA GLU A 385 -44.22 -15.70 8.91
C GLU A 385 -43.14 -15.49 9.99
N TYR A 386 -43.03 -14.26 10.50
CA TYR A 386 -42.08 -13.92 11.56
C TYR A 386 -42.36 -14.69 12.85
N VAL A 387 -43.60 -14.62 13.37
CA VAL A 387 -43.99 -15.29 14.62
C VAL A 387 -43.81 -16.80 14.50
N THR A 388 -44.15 -17.40 13.35
CA THR A 388 -43.95 -18.83 13.11
C THR A 388 -42.47 -19.20 13.23
N THR A 389 -41.61 -18.47 12.52
CA THR A 389 -40.18 -18.76 12.48
C THR A 389 -39.54 -18.56 13.85
N GLU A 390 -39.92 -17.48 14.54
CA GLU A 390 -39.39 -17.09 15.84
C GLU A 390 -39.80 -18.07 16.96
N ILE A 391 -41.05 -18.55 16.96
CA ILE A 391 -41.51 -19.62 17.87
C ILE A 391 -40.73 -20.91 17.61
N GLU A 392 -40.55 -21.29 16.34
CA GLU A 392 -39.80 -22.49 15.99
C GLU A 392 -38.33 -22.42 16.38
N GLU A 393 -37.69 -21.26 16.22
CA GLU A 393 -36.31 -21.04 16.68
C GLU A 393 -36.19 -21.13 18.20
N ARG A 394 -37.10 -20.52 18.96
CA ARG A 394 -37.09 -20.64 20.42
C ARG A 394 -37.33 -22.09 20.88
N ILE A 395 -38.19 -22.85 20.21
CA ILE A 395 -38.39 -24.29 20.48
C ILE A 395 -37.10 -25.07 20.18
N ARG A 396 -36.51 -24.88 18.99
CA ARG A 396 -35.24 -25.53 18.59
C ARG A 396 -34.11 -25.25 19.57
N ASN A 397 -34.04 -24.02 20.07
CA ASN A 397 -33.00 -23.56 20.99
C ASN A 397 -33.32 -23.85 22.47
N GLY A 398 -34.42 -24.56 22.77
CA GLY A 398 -34.82 -24.91 24.13
C GLY A 398 -35.24 -23.72 25.01
N LYS A 399 -35.47 -22.55 24.41
CA LYS A 399 -35.92 -21.32 25.10
C LYS A 399 -37.43 -21.29 25.33
N LEU A 400 -38.17 -22.14 24.62
CA LEU A 400 -39.63 -22.24 24.71
C LEU A 400 -40.06 -23.70 24.64
N ASP A 401 -40.76 -24.19 25.66
CA ASP A 401 -41.28 -25.55 25.69
C ASP A 401 -42.75 -25.58 25.25
N LEU A 402 -42.96 -25.53 23.94
CA LEU A 402 -44.27 -25.53 23.29
C LEU A 402 -44.39 -26.76 22.37
N ARG A 403 -44.62 -27.92 22.98
CA ARG A 403 -44.72 -29.22 22.29
C ARG A 403 -46.12 -29.55 21.79
N ASP A 404 -47.13 -28.91 22.36
CA ASP A 404 -48.53 -29.09 22.00
C ASP A 404 -48.87 -28.27 20.74
N PRO A 405 -49.29 -28.93 19.64
CA PRO A 405 -49.69 -28.25 18.41
C PRO A 405 -50.86 -27.28 18.58
N GLU A 406 -51.80 -27.56 19.48
CA GLU A 406 -52.98 -26.71 19.70
C GLU A 406 -52.58 -25.42 20.44
N LEU A 407 -51.76 -25.54 21.49
CA LEU A 407 -51.21 -24.38 22.19
C LEU A 407 -50.28 -23.54 21.29
N LYS A 408 -49.52 -24.18 20.38
CA LYS A 408 -48.72 -23.47 19.37
C LYS A 408 -49.61 -22.65 18.43
N ALA A 409 -50.71 -23.24 17.94
CA ALA A 409 -51.66 -22.55 17.08
C ALA A 409 -52.37 -21.39 17.81
N GLU A 410 -52.78 -21.59 19.07
CA GLU A 410 -53.42 -20.56 19.89
C GLU A 410 -52.46 -19.40 20.18
N ALA A 411 -51.22 -19.70 20.58
CA ALA A 411 -50.19 -18.68 20.83
C ALA A 411 -49.92 -17.85 19.58
N LEU A 412 -49.80 -18.50 18.42
CA LEU A 412 -49.61 -17.84 17.14
C LEU A 412 -50.78 -16.91 16.80
N SER A 413 -52.04 -17.38 16.93
CA SER A 413 -53.21 -16.54 16.68
C SER A 413 -53.24 -15.32 17.61
N ARG A 414 -53.00 -15.50 18.91
CA ARG A 414 -53.02 -14.39 19.88
C ARG A 414 -51.92 -13.37 19.63
N LEU A 415 -50.72 -13.81 19.26
CA LEU A 415 -49.61 -12.92 18.94
C LEU A 415 -49.85 -12.12 17.65
N VAL A 416 -50.44 -12.78 16.63
CA VAL A 416 -50.79 -12.13 15.36
C VAL A 416 -51.88 -11.08 15.58
N ASP A 417 -52.96 -11.44 16.28
CA ASP A 417 -54.09 -10.56 16.52
C ASP A 417 -53.75 -9.43 17.52
N GLY A 418 -52.86 -9.70 18.49
CA GLY A 418 -52.39 -8.73 19.47
C GLY A 418 -51.41 -7.68 18.95
N ALA A 419 -50.73 -7.95 17.83
CA ALA A 419 -49.71 -7.04 17.28
C ALA A 419 -50.29 -5.74 16.71
N ASN A 420 -51.56 -5.73 16.28
CA ASN A 420 -52.27 -4.58 15.72
C ASN A 420 -51.43 -3.70 14.75
N GLY A 421 -50.66 -4.33 13.87
CA GLY A 421 -49.82 -3.61 12.90
C GLY A 421 -48.43 -3.16 13.39
N MET A 422 -48.01 -3.51 14.62
CA MET A 422 -46.75 -3.10 15.23
C MET A 422 -45.77 -4.28 15.40
N TRP A 423 -44.57 -4.17 14.82
CA TRP A 423 -43.47 -5.12 15.03
C TRP A 423 -42.82 -5.01 16.41
N ALA A 424 -42.87 -3.83 17.03
CA ALA A 424 -42.32 -3.60 18.37
C ALA A 424 -43.02 -4.43 19.47
N TYR A 425 -44.18 -5.02 19.18
CA TYR A 425 -44.91 -5.92 20.08
C TYR A 425 -44.11 -7.19 20.39
N PHE A 426 -43.44 -7.78 19.40
CA PHE A 426 -42.89 -9.12 19.53
C PHE A 426 -41.72 -9.27 20.51
N PRO A 427 -40.69 -8.38 20.52
CA PRO A 427 -39.59 -8.49 21.49
C PRO A 427 -40.03 -8.38 22.96
N SER A 428 -41.23 -7.85 23.22
CA SER A 428 -41.76 -7.69 24.57
C SER A 428 -42.63 -8.86 25.05
N VAL A 429 -43.10 -9.71 24.13
CA VAL A 429 -44.08 -10.78 24.42
C VAL A 429 -43.53 -12.18 24.11
N LEU A 430 -42.57 -12.28 23.18
CA LEU A 430 -41.81 -13.49 22.86
C LEU A 430 -40.47 -13.50 23.59
#